data_AF-A0A2A5JL97-F1
#
_entry.id   AF-A0A2A5JL97-F1
#
_cell.length_a   1.000
_cell.length_b   1.000
_cell.length_c   1.000
_cell.angle_alpha   90.00
_cell.angle_beta   90.00
_cell.angle_gamma   90.00
#
_symmetry.space_group_name_H-M   'P 1'
#
loop_
_entity.id
_entity.type
_entity.pdbx_description
1 polymer ?
#
loop_
_entity_poly.entity_id
_entity_poly.type
_entity_poly.pdbx_seq_one_letter_code
_entity_poly.pdbx_strand_id
1 'polypeptide(L)'
;MLLSYQAIESVQLKKELELIEHIYTRDTFMSGLFLGSCLPKDLEGFRVFRDPINLDMRIQTPGYCSDEPEKWLFQNLPYILDDEQARVKYDGIYKEFKDVLAVKKKYKKLLDGFVDDFGRYSHERMTALRTKEHDSAMQKEFSLTEANVEYIFYHLIPDIIHAHFVQIVDAAIFGGLEHSPIAERLLDCYRLGGMPGGWVGPKPEDGGDVMQCMELYHLGE
;
A
#
# COMPACT_ATOMS: atom_id res chain seq x y z
N MET A 1 -9.58 -12.70 -9.34
CA MET A 1 -8.57 -12.30 -10.34
C MET A 1 -9.01 -10.98 -10.97
N LEU A 2 -8.16 -9.98 -11.14
CA LEU A 2 -8.61 -8.65 -11.61
C LEU A 2 -9.27 -8.73 -13.00
N LEU A 3 -8.75 -9.57 -13.89
CA LEU A 3 -9.31 -9.73 -15.23
C LEU A 3 -10.57 -10.61 -15.30
N SER A 4 -11.00 -11.24 -14.20
CA SER A 4 -12.19 -12.11 -14.20
C SER A 4 -13.50 -11.37 -13.95
N TYR A 5 -13.47 -10.14 -13.42
CA TYR A 5 -14.69 -9.40 -13.09
C TYR A 5 -15.45 -8.90 -14.33
N GLN A 6 -14.71 -8.53 -15.39
CA GLN A 6 -15.27 -8.07 -16.65
C GLN A 6 -14.22 -8.07 -17.77
N ALA A 7 -14.68 -8.02 -19.02
CA ALA A 7 -13.79 -7.85 -20.16
C ALA A 7 -13.14 -6.45 -20.15
N ILE A 8 -11.83 -6.41 -20.40
CA ILE A 8 -11.03 -5.18 -20.47
C ILE A 8 -10.55 -5.01 -21.92
N GLU A 9 -11.10 -4.01 -22.61
CA GLU A 9 -10.77 -3.72 -24.01
C GLU A 9 -9.47 -2.92 -24.15
N SER A 10 -9.14 -2.08 -23.17
CA SER A 10 -7.92 -1.28 -23.18
C SER A 10 -6.70 -2.16 -22.95
N VAL A 11 -5.81 -2.22 -23.94
CA VAL A 11 -4.56 -3.00 -23.87
C VAL A 11 -3.67 -2.49 -22.73
N GLN A 12 -3.59 -1.18 -22.52
CA GLN A 12 -2.78 -0.59 -21.47
C GLN A 12 -3.32 -0.94 -20.08
N LEU A 13 -4.61 -0.70 -19.85
CA LEU A 13 -5.25 -1.04 -18.58
C LEU A 13 -5.13 -2.54 -18.27
N LYS A 14 -5.27 -3.40 -19.29
CA LYS A 14 -5.11 -4.84 -19.12
C LYS A 14 -3.71 -5.18 -18.60
N LYS A 15 -2.65 -4.60 -19.17
CA LYS A 15 -1.27 -4.82 -18.71
C LYS A 15 -1.04 -4.33 -17.28
N GLU A 16 -1.60 -3.18 -16.93
CA GLU A 16 -1.50 -2.65 -15.56
C GLU A 16 -2.22 -3.53 -14.54
N LEU A 17 -3.43 -3.99 -14.86
CA LEU A 17 -4.17 -4.93 -14.01
C LEU A 17 -3.45 -6.27 -13.88
N GLU A 18 -2.83 -6.78 -14.95
CA GLU A 18 -1.99 -7.98 -14.92
C GLU A 18 -0.75 -7.80 -14.03
N LEU A 19 -0.12 -6.62 -14.05
CA LEU A 19 1.01 -6.29 -13.18
C LEU A 19 0.58 -6.25 -11.71
N ILE A 20 -0.51 -5.55 -11.40
CA ILE A 20 -1.06 -5.45 -10.03
C ILE A 20 -1.39 -6.85 -9.51
N GLU A 21 -2.08 -7.65 -10.32
CA GLU A 21 -2.42 -9.04 -10.03
C GLU A 21 -1.19 -9.91 -9.80
N HIS A 22 -0.20 -9.80 -10.67
CA HIS A 22 1.05 -10.54 -10.51
C HIS A 22 1.71 -10.21 -9.17
N ILE A 23 1.69 -8.95 -8.73
CA ILE A 23 2.35 -8.56 -7.47
C ILE A 23 1.65 -9.16 -6.26
N TYR A 24 0.33 -9.03 -6.13
CA TYR A 24 -0.35 -9.56 -4.94
C TYR A 24 -0.50 -11.08 -4.94
N THR A 25 -0.33 -11.76 -6.08
CA THR A 25 -0.41 -13.23 -6.18
C THR A 25 0.93 -13.95 -5.99
N ARG A 26 2.05 -13.21 -5.92
CA ARG A 26 3.38 -13.80 -5.71
C ARG A 26 3.54 -14.34 -4.29
N ASP A 27 4.39 -15.36 -4.15
CA ASP A 27 4.71 -15.94 -2.85
C ASP A 27 5.35 -14.94 -1.88
N THR A 28 6.08 -13.96 -2.41
CA THR A 28 6.74 -12.92 -1.62
C THR A 28 5.77 -11.85 -1.11
N PHE A 29 4.54 -11.78 -1.63
CA PHE A 29 3.57 -10.80 -1.19
C PHE A 29 3.30 -10.92 0.31
N MET A 30 3.49 -9.80 1.03
CA MET A 30 3.39 -9.68 2.49
C MET A 30 4.42 -10.47 3.30
N SER A 31 5.30 -11.24 2.67
CA SER A 31 6.29 -12.06 3.39
C SER A 31 7.28 -11.23 4.20
N GLY A 32 7.58 -10.02 3.74
CA GLY A 32 8.46 -9.06 4.39
C GLY A 32 7.89 -8.44 5.66
N LEU A 33 6.61 -8.65 5.95
CA LEU A 33 5.93 -8.13 7.15
C LEU A 33 6.12 -9.01 8.39
N PHE A 34 6.89 -10.10 8.25
CA PHE A 34 7.11 -11.09 9.30
C PHE A 34 8.59 -11.16 9.67
N LEU A 35 8.87 -11.39 10.96
CA LEU A 35 10.23 -11.61 11.46
C LEU A 35 10.89 -12.83 10.80
N GLY A 36 12.18 -12.72 10.52
CA GLY A 36 12.96 -13.76 9.85
C GLY A 36 12.79 -13.82 8.32
N SER A 37 12.04 -12.87 7.74
CA SER A 37 12.05 -12.66 6.30
C SER A 37 13.41 -12.16 5.82
N CYS A 38 13.70 -12.38 4.53
CA CYS A 38 14.96 -11.94 3.91
C CYS A 38 14.74 -10.58 3.27
N LEU A 39 15.49 -9.57 3.69
CA LEU A 39 15.40 -8.25 3.06
C LEU A 39 15.93 -8.31 1.62
N PRO A 40 15.21 -7.76 0.62
CA PRO A 40 15.73 -7.65 -0.74
C PRO A 40 17.07 -6.89 -0.78
N LYS A 41 18.02 -7.40 -1.57
CA LYS A 41 19.35 -6.78 -1.70
C LYS A 41 19.31 -5.42 -2.39
N ASP A 42 18.40 -5.25 -3.33
CA ASP A 42 18.14 -3.98 -3.99
C ASP A 42 16.84 -3.41 -3.42
N LEU A 43 16.98 -2.30 -2.71
CA LEU A 43 15.86 -1.57 -2.11
C LEU A 43 15.39 -0.44 -3.01
N GLU A 44 16.01 -0.20 -4.17
CA GLU A 44 15.52 0.75 -5.17
C GLU A 44 15.24 2.15 -4.59
N GLY A 45 16.10 2.60 -3.67
CA GLY A 45 15.98 3.89 -2.99
C GLY A 45 15.08 3.92 -1.75
N PHE A 46 14.39 2.82 -1.41
CA PHE A 46 13.60 2.74 -0.19
C PHE A 46 14.49 2.80 1.06
N ARG A 47 14.04 3.62 2.01
CA ARG A 47 14.47 3.51 3.41
C ARG A 47 13.61 2.48 4.11
N VAL A 48 14.24 1.65 4.94
CA VAL A 48 13.51 0.60 5.67
C VAL A 48 13.03 1.13 7.01
N PHE A 49 11.74 1.01 7.25
CA PHE A 49 11.09 1.27 8.52
C PHE A 49 10.76 -0.06 9.21
N ARG A 50 11.15 -0.24 10.48
CA ARG A 50 11.06 -1.53 11.21
C ARG A 50 10.33 -1.44 12.54
N ASP A 51 9.48 -0.44 12.74
CA ASP A 51 8.81 -0.23 14.02
C ASP A 51 7.30 -0.55 13.95
N PRO A 52 6.88 -1.74 14.38
CA PRO A 52 5.47 -2.14 14.39
C PRO A 52 4.62 -1.33 15.39
N ILE A 53 5.22 -0.74 16.44
CA ILE A 53 4.50 0.05 17.45
C ILE A 53 4.02 1.35 16.82
N ASN A 54 4.90 1.99 16.06
CA ASN A 54 4.64 3.29 15.43
C ASN A 54 3.94 3.18 14.08
N LEU A 55 3.67 1.97 13.58
CA LEU A 55 3.01 1.75 12.29
C LEU A 55 1.61 2.38 12.25
N ASP A 56 0.81 2.22 13.30
CA ASP A 56 -0.52 2.83 13.38
C ASP A 56 -0.43 4.36 13.38
N MET A 57 0.49 4.93 14.16
CA MET A 57 0.66 6.38 14.20
C MET A 57 1.06 6.97 12.85
N ARG A 58 1.86 6.24 12.07
CA ARG A 58 2.29 6.67 10.73
C ARG A 58 1.17 6.61 9.69
N ILE A 59 0.05 5.96 10.01
CA ILE A 59 -1.03 5.64 9.07
C ILE A 59 -2.41 6.13 9.55
N GLN A 60 -2.58 6.49 10.82
CA GLN A 60 -3.83 7.04 11.37
C GLN A 60 -3.67 8.41 12.05
N THR A 61 -2.47 8.79 12.51
CA THR A 61 -2.34 9.96 13.38
C THR A 61 -1.99 11.24 12.61
N PRO A 62 -2.78 12.32 12.75
CA PRO A 62 -2.44 13.62 12.19
C PRO A 62 -1.23 14.22 12.94
N GLY A 63 -0.03 14.09 12.35
CA GLY A 63 1.06 15.06 12.46
C GLY A 63 1.88 15.15 13.76
N TYR A 64 1.75 14.23 14.73
CA TYR A 64 2.47 14.35 16.02
C TYR A 64 3.30 13.12 16.45
N CYS A 65 3.76 12.28 15.51
CA CYS A 65 4.76 11.28 15.85
C CYS A 65 6.15 11.76 15.44
N SER A 66 6.91 12.24 16.43
CA SER A 66 8.25 12.77 16.34
C SER A 66 9.31 11.76 16.80
N ASP A 67 9.11 10.48 16.50
CA ASP A 67 10.10 9.44 16.77
C ASP A 67 10.84 9.07 15.48
N GLU A 68 11.61 10.04 14.97
CA GLU A 68 13.05 9.88 14.85
C GLU A 68 13.75 11.25 14.92
N PRO A 69 14.93 11.35 15.58
CA PRO A 69 15.64 12.59 15.77
C PRO A 69 16.39 13.02 14.49
N GLU A 70 16.16 14.26 14.08
CA GLU A 70 17.16 15.17 13.45
C GLU A 70 17.32 15.29 11.92
N LYS A 71 16.64 14.58 11.00
CA LYS A 71 16.93 14.79 9.55
C LYS A 71 15.79 15.04 8.57
N TRP A 72 14.59 14.46 8.74
CA TRP A 72 13.54 14.58 7.72
C TRP A 72 12.16 14.77 8.35
N LEU A 73 11.40 15.73 7.83
CA LEU A 73 10.05 16.04 8.31
C LEU A 73 9.10 14.88 7.97
N PHE A 74 8.53 14.22 8.97
CA PHE A 74 7.50 13.21 8.77
C PHE A 74 6.20 13.85 8.24
N GLN A 75 5.58 13.25 7.24
CA GLN A 75 4.32 13.70 6.66
C GLN A 75 3.22 12.66 6.85
N ASN A 76 1.98 13.14 6.90
CA ASN A 76 0.81 12.28 6.94
C ASN A 76 0.62 11.59 5.56
N LEU A 77 1.10 10.35 5.44
CA LEU A 77 0.94 9.55 4.22
C LEU A 77 -0.54 9.37 3.82
N PRO A 78 -1.47 9.00 4.72
CA PRO A 78 -2.90 8.92 4.36
C PRO A 78 -3.44 10.17 3.66
N TYR A 79 -3.10 11.36 4.17
CA TYR A 79 -3.51 12.62 3.54
C TYR A 79 -2.90 12.79 2.14
N ILE A 80 -1.63 12.43 1.96
CA ILE A 80 -0.98 12.43 0.64
C ILE A 80 -1.67 11.46 -0.32
N LEU A 81 -2.07 10.28 0.16
CA LEU A 81 -2.76 9.27 -0.64
C LEU A 81 -4.18 9.72 -1.02
N ASP A 82 -4.88 10.40 -0.12
CA ASP A 82 -6.20 10.97 -0.39
C ASP A 82 -6.13 12.09 -1.43
N ASP A 83 -5.17 13.01 -1.29
CA ASP A 83 -4.93 14.09 -2.26
C ASP A 83 -4.55 13.52 -3.64
N GLU A 84 -3.70 12.50 -3.68
CA GLU A 84 -3.33 11.80 -4.90
C GLU A 84 -4.53 11.10 -5.54
N GLN A 85 -5.34 10.40 -4.75
CA GLN A 85 -6.54 9.73 -5.25
C GLN A 85 -7.53 10.75 -5.83
N ALA A 86 -7.70 11.90 -5.18
CA ALA A 86 -8.54 12.98 -5.69
C ALA A 86 -8.00 13.55 -7.01
N ARG A 87 -6.68 13.76 -7.11
CA ARG A 87 -6.02 14.22 -8.34
C ARG A 87 -6.23 13.24 -9.49
N VAL A 88 -6.03 11.95 -9.27
CA VAL A 88 -6.15 10.93 -10.32
C VAL A 88 -7.61 10.74 -10.76
N LYS A 89 -8.57 10.88 -9.84
CA LYS A 89 -10.00 10.68 -10.14
C LYS A 89 -10.70 11.92 -10.68
N TYR A 90 -10.39 13.12 -10.19
CA TYR A 90 -11.24 14.29 -10.37
C TYR A 90 -10.52 15.50 -10.97
N ASP A 91 -9.31 15.82 -10.49
CA ASP A 91 -8.73 17.16 -10.72
C ASP A 91 -7.52 17.20 -11.67
N GLY A 92 -6.85 16.06 -11.91
CA GLY A 92 -5.61 15.99 -12.69
C GLY A 92 -5.74 15.39 -14.09
N ILE A 93 -6.75 14.54 -14.33
CA ILE A 93 -6.85 13.73 -15.55
C ILE A 93 -8.13 14.04 -16.33
N TYR A 94 -9.25 14.13 -15.62
CA TYR A 94 -10.54 14.45 -16.22
C TYR A 94 -10.81 15.95 -16.10
N LYS A 95 -11.33 16.54 -17.18
CA LYS A 95 -11.76 17.94 -17.17
C LYS A 95 -13.20 18.11 -16.68
N GLU A 96 -14.02 17.08 -16.83
CA GLU A 96 -15.43 17.11 -16.48
C GLU A 96 -15.82 15.90 -15.62
N PHE A 97 -16.56 16.16 -14.55
CA PHE A 97 -17.03 15.11 -13.62
C PHE A 97 -17.85 14.01 -14.30
N LYS A 98 -18.55 14.33 -15.41
CA LYS A 98 -19.32 13.35 -16.19
C LYS A 98 -18.45 12.23 -16.77
N ASP A 99 -17.19 12.53 -17.10
CA ASP A 99 -16.26 11.57 -17.68
C ASP A 99 -15.80 10.57 -16.62
N VAL A 100 -15.56 11.05 -15.40
CA VAL A 100 -15.28 10.22 -14.22
C VAL A 100 -16.44 9.26 -13.96
N LEU A 101 -17.68 9.76 -13.98
CA LEU A 101 -18.86 8.93 -13.82
C LEU A 101 -19.01 7.88 -14.93
N ALA A 102 -18.66 8.22 -16.16
CA ALA A 102 -18.68 7.30 -17.29
C ALA A 102 -17.67 6.16 -17.11
N VAL A 103 -16.44 6.47 -16.66
CA VAL A 103 -15.39 5.48 -16.36
C VAL A 103 -15.79 4.59 -15.20
N LYS A 104 -16.28 5.18 -14.10
CA LYS A 104 -16.80 4.43 -12.94
C LYS A 104 -17.92 3.48 -13.35
N LYS A 105 -18.84 3.94 -14.21
CA LYS A 105 -19.92 3.09 -14.74
C LYS A 105 -19.39 1.98 -15.64
N LYS A 106 -18.39 2.27 -16.49
CA LYS A 106 -17.76 1.31 -17.40
C LYS A 106 -17.05 0.18 -16.65
N TYR A 107 -16.39 0.49 -15.54
CA TYR A 107 -15.59 -0.48 -14.77
C TYR A 107 -16.21 -0.87 -13.42
N LYS A 108 -17.51 -0.65 -13.24
CA LYS A 108 -18.22 -0.91 -11.98
C LYS A 108 -18.03 -2.32 -11.43
N LYS A 109 -18.10 -3.36 -12.29
CA LYS A 109 -17.96 -4.76 -11.83
C LYS A 109 -16.55 -5.06 -11.33
N LEU A 110 -15.55 -4.51 -12.01
CA LEU A 110 -14.16 -4.60 -11.57
C LEU A 110 -13.95 -3.90 -10.23
N LEU A 111 -14.38 -2.63 -10.12
CA LEU A 111 -14.23 -1.83 -8.90
C LEU A 111 -14.92 -2.48 -7.70
N ASP A 112 -16.21 -2.80 -7.82
CA ASP A 112 -16.98 -3.35 -6.70
C ASP A 112 -16.51 -4.77 -6.35
N GLY A 113 -16.28 -5.61 -7.36
CA GLY A 113 -15.86 -7.01 -7.14
C GLY A 113 -14.46 -7.14 -6.56
N PHE A 114 -13.52 -6.30 -7.00
CA PHE A 114 -12.16 -6.30 -6.47
C PHE A 114 -12.11 -5.88 -5.01
N VAL A 115 -12.86 -4.83 -4.63
CA VAL A 115 -12.90 -4.34 -3.24
C VAL A 115 -13.27 -5.48 -2.28
N ASP A 116 -14.34 -6.23 -2.56
CA ASP A 116 -14.81 -7.28 -1.66
C ASP A 116 -13.87 -8.49 -1.62
N ASP A 117 -13.40 -8.95 -2.79
CA ASP A 117 -12.57 -10.16 -2.88
C ASP A 117 -11.15 -9.91 -2.38
N PHE A 118 -10.56 -8.75 -2.67
CA PHE A 118 -9.20 -8.44 -2.24
C PHE A 118 -9.13 -8.24 -0.73
N GLY A 119 -10.16 -7.64 -0.12
CA GLY A 119 -10.22 -7.49 1.34
C GLY A 119 -10.19 -8.85 2.03
N ARG A 120 -10.92 -9.83 1.50
CA ARG A 120 -10.85 -11.21 2.01
C ARG A 120 -9.50 -11.85 1.76
N TYR A 121 -8.95 -11.69 0.55
CA TYR A 121 -7.66 -12.26 0.18
C TYR A 121 -6.51 -11.79 1.08
N SER A 122 -6.42 -10.48 1.36
CA SER A 122 -5.35 -9.94 2.21
C SER A 122 -5.41 -10.49 3.64
N HIS A 123 -6.61 -10.62 4.21
CA HIS A 123 -6.84 -11.23 5.52
C HIS A 123 -6.49 -12.72 5.55
N GLU A 124 -6.91 -13.49 4.53
CA GLU A 124 -6.59 -14.91 4.41
C GLU A 124 -5.07 -15.12 4.26
N ARG A 125 -4.41 -14.31 3.44
CA ARG A 125 -2.95 -14.37 3.23
C ARG A 125 -2.20 -14.04 4.52
N MET A 126 -2.63 -13.00 5.23
CA MET A 126 -2.03 -12.63 6.51
C MET A 126 -2.15 -13.75 7.54
N THR A 127 -3.33 -14.36 7.63
CA THR A 127 -3.57 -15.49 8.54
C THR A 127 -2.73 -16.70 8.17
N ALA A 128 -2.54 -16.98 6.87
CA ALA A 128 -1.76 -18.13 6.40
C ALA A 128 -0.24 -18.00 6.67
N LEU A 129 0.29 -16.77 6.68
CA LEU A 129 1.72 -16.51 6.94
C LEU A 129 2.03 -16.44 8.44
N ARG A 130 1.03 -16.17 9.28
CA ARG A 130 1.19 -15.98 10.72
C ARG A 130 1.28 -17.31 11.47
N THR A 131 2.20 -17.36 12.44
CA THR A 131 2.38 -18.52 13.34
C THR A 131 2.44 -18.06 14.80
N LYS A 132 2.22 -19.00 15.74
CA LYS A 132 2.35 -18.69 17.18
C LYS A 132 3.78 -18.35 17.57
N GLU A 133 4.75 -18.96 16.89
CA GLU A 133 6.17 -18.70 17.05
C GLU A 133 6.51 -17.28 16.61
N HIS A 134 5.95 -16.84 15.48
CA HIS A 134 6.09 -15.46 15.02
C HIS A 134 5.50 -14.48 16.03
N ASP A 135 4.29 -14.73 16.55
CA ASP A 135 3.65 -13.84 17.52
C ASP A 135 4.48 -13.71 18.80
N SER A 136 4.99 -14.83 19.30
CA SER A 136 5.87 -14.85 20.47
C SER A 136 7.17 -14.10 20.21
N ALA A 137 7.72 -14.19 19.00
CA ALA A 137 8.90 -13.44 18.59
C ALA A 137 8.63 -11.94 18.53
N MET A 138 7.51 -11.52 17.94
CA MET A 138 7.08 -10.11 17.89
C MET A 138 6.89 -9.52 19.28
N GLN A 139 6.21 -10.24 20.18
CA GLN A 139 6.01 -9.82 21.57
C GLN A 139 7.34 -9.60 22.29
N LYS A 140 8.32 -10.48 22.05
CA LYS A 140 9.64 -10.39 22.67
C LYS A 140 10.50 -9.28 22.06
N GLU A 141 10.59 -9.22 20.75
CA GLU A 141 11.48 -8.29 20.03
C GLU A 141 11.05 -6.83 20.24
N PHE A 142 9.74 -6.57 20.14
CA PHE A 142 9.18 -5.22 20.19
C PHE A 142 8.46 -4.92 21.51
N SER A 143 8.55 -5.79 22.52
CA SER A 143 7.85 -5.64 23.80
C SER A 143 6.33 -5.43 23.66
N LEU A 144 5.73 -6.07 22.65
CA LEU A 144 4.29 -5.99 22.37
C LEU A 144 3.50 -6.93 23.27
N THR A 145 2.26 -6.56 23.61
CA THR A 145 1.31 -7.52 24.20
C THR A 145 0.70 -8.43 23.12
N GLU A 146 0.13 -9.57 23.53
CA GLU A 146 -0.65 -10.44 22.62
C GLU A 146 -1.74 -9.65 21.88
N ALA A 147 -2.48 -8.79 22.59
CA ALA A 147 -3.51 -7.95 22.00
C ALA A 147 -2.94 -6.94 20.98
N ASN A 148 -1.73 -6.41 21.20
CA ASN A 148 -1.09 -5.53 20.22
C ASN A 148 -0.72 -6.29 18.94
N VAL A 149 -0.12 -7.48 19.07
CA VAL A 149 0.21 -8.32 17.90
C VAL A 149 -1.06 -8.73 17.16
N GLU A 150 -2.11 -9.13 17.89
CA GLU A 150 -3.41 -9.45 17.32
C GLU A 150 -3.97 -8.27 16.53
N TYR A 151 -4.00 -7.08 17.12
CA TYR A 151 -4.48 -5.87 16.46
C TYR A 151 -3.69 -5.51 15.20
N ILE A 152 -2.36 -5.52 15.27
CA ILE A 152 -1.49 -5.15 14.15
C ILE A 152 -1.72 -6.08 12.95
N PHE A 153 -1.77 -7.40 13.20
CA PHE A 153 -1.80 -8.40 12.13
C PHE A 153 -3.23 -8.79 11.70
N TYR A 154 -4.27 -8.67 12.52
CA TYR A 154 -5.64 -8.99 12.09
C TYR A 154 -6.46 -7.79 11.65
N HIS A 155 -6.10 -6.58 12.05
CA HIS A 155 -6.88 -5.38 11.74
C HIS A 155 -6.04 -4.38 10.97
N LEU A 156 -4.98 -3.85 11.59
CA LEU A 156 -4.25 -2.71 11.04
C LEU A 156 -3.66 -3.00 9.65
N ILE A 157 -2.78 -4.00 9.53
CA ILE A 157 -2.07 -4.25 8.28
C ILE A 157 -3.02 -4.68 7.14
N PRO A 158 -3.91 -5.68 7.31
CA PRO A 158 -4.79 -6.10 6.23
C PRO A 158 -5.69 -4.97 5.68
N ASP A 159 -6.20 -4.10 6.56
CA ASP A 159 -7.05 -2.97 6.18
C ASP A 159 -6.27 -1.91 5.39
N ILE A 160 -5.02 -1.63 5.79
CA ILE A 160 -4.14 -0.71 5.06
C ILE A 160 -3.81 -1.26 3.67
N ILE A 161 -3.45 -2.54 3.60
CA ILE A 161 -3.13 -3.20 2.33
C ILE A 161 -4.35 -3.16 1.40
N HIS A 162 -5.53 -3.43 1.94
CA HIS A 162 -6.79 -3.31 1.20
C HIS A 162 -6.98 -1.90 0.62
N ALA A 163 -6.90 -0.87 1.46
CA ALA A 163 -7.06 0.52 1.03
C ALA A 163 -6.06 0.92 -0.06
N HIS A 164 -4.78 0.57 0.11
CA HIS A 164 -3.73 0.85 -0.89
C HIS A 164 -4.02 0.17 -2.23
N PHE A 165 -4.43 -1.10 -2.24
CA PHE A 165 -4.72 -1.78 -3.50
C PHE A 165 -5.99 -1.27 -4.17
N VAL A 166 -7.01 -0.85 -3.42
CA VAL A 166 -8.15 -0.12 -4.00
C VAL A 166 -7.68 1.15 -4.69
N GLN A 167 -6.80 1.93 -4.05
CA GLN A 167 -6.22 3.15 -4.65
C GLN A 167 -5.37 2.85 -5.90
N ILE A 168 -4.54 1.81 -5.88
CA ILE A 168 -3.72 1.39 -7.03
C ILE A 168 -4.60 0.98 -8.21
N VAL A 169 -5.65 0.18 -7.97
CA VAL A 169 -6.59 -0.24 -9.02
C VAL A 169 -7.40 0.93 -9.54
N ASP A 170 -7.84 1.83 -8.67
CA ASP A 170 -8.46 3.09 -9.08
C ASP A 170 -7.52 3.91 -9.97
N ALA A 171 -6.24 4.03 -9.61
CA ALA A 171 -5.29 4.79 -10.40
C ALA A 171 -5.12 4.22 -11.81
N ALA A 172 -4.98 2.90 -11.94
CA ALA A 172 -4.94 2.23 -13.24
C ALA A 172 -6.20 2.48 -14.07
N ILE A 173 -7.40 2.41 -13.46
CA ILE A 173 -8.69 2.56 -14.15
C ILE A 173 -8.97 3.99 -14.60
N PHE A 174 -8.73 4.96 -13.72
CA PHE A 174 -9.08 6.35 -13.95
C PHE A 174 -7.98 7.11 -14.69
N GLY A 175 -6.71 6.83 -14.40
CA GLY A 175 -5.60 7.57 -14.98
C GLY A 175 -4.65 6.75 -15.82
N GLY A 176 -4.49 5.48 -15.48
CA GLY A 176 -3.25 4.76 -15.75
C GLY A 176 -2.23 5.02 -14.64
N LEU A 177 -1.46 4.00 -14.29
CA LEU A 177 -0.43 4.09 -13.23
C LEU A 177 0.63 5.16 -13.53
N GLU A 178 0.92 5.41 -14.81
CA GLU A 178 1.87 6.45 -15.25
C GLU A 178 1.48 7.87 -14.78
N HIS A 179 0.19 8.07 -14.50
CA HIS A 179 -0.33 9.33 -13.98
C HIS A 179 -0.41 9.36 -12.46
N SER A 180 0.06 8.33 -11.76
CA SER A 180 0.14 8.24 -10.30
C SER A 180 1.46 7.62 -9.83
N PRO A 181 2.56 8.40 -9.84
CA PRO A 181 3.87 7.92 -9.36
C PRO A 181 3.83 7.39 -7.93
N ILE A 182 2.92 7.90 -7.10
CA ILE A 182 2.71 7.42 -5.74
C ILE A 182 2.11 6.02 -5.76
N ALA A 183 1.08 5.74 -6.56
CA ALA A 183 0.52 4.40 -6.68
C ALA A 183 1.54 3.39 -7.23
N GLU A 184 2.37 3.79 -8.20
CA GLU A 184 3.49 2.97 -8.67
C GLU A 184 4.45 2.64 -7.53
N ARG A 185 4.81 3.64 -6.71
CA ARG A 185 5.71 3.43 -5.56
C ARG A 185 5.10 2.59 -4.45
N LEU A 186 3.80 2.71 -4.18
CA LEU A 186 3.09 1.81 -3.27
C LEU A 186 3.20 0.36 -3.77
N LEU A 187 3.00 0.16 -5.07
CA LEU A 187 3.06 -1.16 -5.71
C LEU A 187 4.46 -1.78 -5.64
N ASP A 188 5.51 -0.96 -5.74
CA ASP A 188 6.89 -1.39 -5.52
C ASP A 188 7.15 -1.89 -4.09
N CYS A 189 6.56 -1.25 -3.07
CA CYS A 189 6.69 -1.74 -1.69
C CYS A 189 6.18 -3.19 -1.56
N TYR A 190 5.04 -3.48 -2.19
CA TYR A 190 4.43 -4.80 -2.19
C TYR A 190 5.19 -5.82 -3.04
N ARG A 191 5.78 -5.38 -4.16
CA ARG A 191 6.66 -6.22 -4.99
C ARG A 191 7.87 -6.70 -4.20
N LEU A 192 8.40 -5.85 -3.32
CA LEU A 192 9.49 -6.17 -2.39
C LEU A 192 9.03 -6.99 -1.17
N GLY A 193 7.74 -7.31 -1.06
CA GLY A 193 7.17 -8.13 -0.01
C GLY A 193 6.83 -7.40 1.28
N GLY A 194 7.15 -6.10 1.36
CA GLY A 194 6.76 -5.23 2.47
C GLY A 194 5.46 -4.47 2.16
N MET A 195 5.31 -3.32 2.80
CA MET A 195 4.25 -2.35 2.54
C MET A 195 4.80 -0.93 2.77
N PRO A 196 4.08 0.13 2.37
CA PRO A 196 4.47 1.50 2.65
C PRO A 196 4.56 1.75 4.16
N GLY A 197 5.71 2.24 4.63
CA GLY A 197 6.01 2.51 6.04
C GLY A 197 5.84 3.97 6.46
N GLY A 198 5.49 4.86 5.53
CA GLY A 198 5.29 6.28 5.79
C GLY A 198 5.86 7.18 4.68
N TRP A 199 5.64 8.49 4.84
CA TRP A 199 6.23 9.53 3.99
C TRP A 199 7.12 10.46 4.82
N VAL A 200 8.32 10.72 4.31
CA VAL A 200 9.36 11.50 5.00
C VAL A 200 10.04 12.45 4.03
N GLY A 201 9.98 13.74 4.34
CA GLY A 201 10.50 14.82 3.51
C GLY A 201 9.39 15.78 3.06
N PRO A 202 9.65 16.59 2.02
CA PRO A 202 8.64 17.45 1.42
C PRO A 202 7.49 16.64 0.84
N LYS A 203 6.29 17.23 0.81
CA LYS A 203 5.16 16.63 0.10
C LYS A 203 5.39 16.69 -1.42
N PRO A 204 4.66 15.90 -2.24
CA PRO A 204 4.77 15.95 -3.69
C PRO A 204 4.63 17.38 -4.27
N GLU A 205 3.66 18.16 -3.77
CA GLU A 205 3.41 19.54 -4.20
C GLU A 205 4.55 20.52 -3.84
N ASP A 206 5.35 20.17 -2.83
CA ASP A 206 6.53 20.93 -2.40
C ASP A 206 7.82 20.44 -3.08
N GLY A 207 7.70 19.59 -4.11
CA GLY A 207 8.83 19.01 -4.83
C GLY A 207 9.44 17.77 -4.18
N GLY A 208 8.69 17.09 -3.31
CA GLY A 208 9.08 15.79 -2.74
C GLY A 208 9.20 14.70 -3.81
N ASP A 209 10.35 14.03 -3.86
CA ASP A 209 10.59 12.91 -4.76
C ASP A 209 10.03 11.62 -4.16
N VAL A 210 9.02 11.04 -4.82
CA VAL A 210 8.37 9.79 -4.42
C VAL A 210 9.36 8.64 -4.22
N MET A 211 10.45 8.61 -4.99
CA MET A 211 11.46 7.56 -4.90
C MET A 211 12.26 7.64 -3.60
N GLN A 212 12.40 8.84 -3.04
CA GLN A 212 13.19 9.10 -1.82
C GLN A 212 12.31 9.25 -0.58
N CYS A 213 11.08 9.72 -0.73
CA CYS A 213 10.22 10.11 0.37
C CYS A 213 9.31 8.99 0.89
N MET A 214 9.05 7.93 0.13
CA MET A 214 8.31 6.77 0.64
C MET A 214 9.24 5.79 1.34
N GLU A 215 8.86 5.33 2.53
CA GLU A 215 9.57 4.28 3.27
C GLU A 215 8.94 2.91 3.02
N LEU A 216 9.76 1.87 3.13
CA LEU A 216 9.35 0.48 3.07
C LEU A 216 9.28 -0.09 4.49
N TYR A 217 8.08 -0.40 4.96
CA TYR A 217 7.91 -1.21 6.16
C TYR A 217 8.22 -2.69 5.83
N HIS A 218 9.28 -3.20 6.46
CA HIS A 218 9.77 -4.57 6.23
C HIS A 218 10.57 -5.06 7.45
N LEU A 219 10.20 -6.21 8.02
CA LEU A 219 10.80 -6.79 9.23
C LEU A 219 11.97 -7.74 8.96
N GLY A 220 12.25 -8.05 7.69
CA GLY A 220 13.38 -8.88 7.31
C GLY A 220 14.74 -8.19 7.43
N GLU A 221 15.79 -9.02 7.56
CA GLU A 221 17.20 -8.63 7.71
C GLU A 221 18.07 -9.07 6.52
#